data_AF-A0A957X2Z2-F1
#
_entry.id   AF-A0A957X2Z2-F1
#
_cell.length_a   1.000
_cell.length_b   1.000
_cell.length_c   1.000
_cell.angle_alpha   90.00
_cell.angle_beta   90.00
_cell.angle_gamma   90.00
#
_symmetry.space_group_name_H-M   'P 1'
#
loop_
_entity.id
_entity.type
_entity.pdbx_description
1 polymer ?
#
loop_
_entity_poly.entity_id
_entity_poly.type
_entity_poly.pdbx_seq_one_letter_code
_entity_poly.pdbx_strand_id
1 'polypeptide(L)'
;FLMRHGDATFSIPDGNEMVQFAYRLADEPAKLKQEADERVKRALERAAQWQKAAGQGLGLDGFALCADYCFNTGPFLSPAQFSEFVAPYLTRLIQGYRELGYYVIKHTDG
;
A
#
# COMPACT_ATOMS: atom_id res chain seq x y z
N PHE A 1 11.86 -14.73 -12.85
CA PHE A 1 11.01 -14.11 -11.82
C PHE A 1 11.56 -12.73 -11.50
N LEU A 2 10.86 -11.68 -11.91
CA LEU A 2 11.17 -10.28 -11.70
C LEU A 2 10.05 -9.66 -10.87
N MET A 3 10.42 -9.01 -9.77
CA MET A 3 9.48 -8.34 -8.89
C MET A 3 9.98 -6.97 -8.50
N ARG A 4 9.05 -6.10 -8.05
CA ARG A 4 9.37 -4.78 -7.53
C ARG A 4 8.53 -4.45 -6.31
N HIS A 5 8.95 -3.43 -5.56
CA HIS A 5 8.09 -2.83 -4.55
C HIS A 5 6.84 -2.20 -5.21
N GLY A 6 5.68 -2.39 -4.59
CA GLY A 6 4.39 -1.92 -5.09
C GLY A 6 3.35 -1.60 -4.02
N ASP A 7 3.74 -1.42 -2.75
CA ASP A 7 2.80 -1.01 -1.72
C ASP A 7 2.28 0.41 -2.03
N ALA A 8 1.01 0.64 -1.70
CA ALA A 8 0.36 1.94 -1.88
C ALA A 8 -0.37 2.40 -0.62
N THR A 9 -0.29 1.62 0.46
CA THR A 9 -0.90 1.95 1.75
C THR A 9 -0.02 2.84 2.60
N PHE A 10 -0.57 3.43 3.65
CA PHE A 10 0.22 4.19 4.61
C PHE A 10 1.10 3.24 5.43
N SER A 11 2.42 3.46 5.39
CA SER A 11 3.34 2.89 6.35
C SER A 11 3.38 3.73 7.61
N ILE A 12 3.96 3.19 8.67
CA ILE A 12 4.48 3.98 9.76
C ILE A 12 5.38 5.11 9.20
N PRO A 13 5.16 6.38 9.58
CA PRO A 13 6.03 7.48 9.16
C PRO A 13 7.38 7.39 9.85
N ASP A 14 8.37 8.12 9.32
CA ASP A 14 9.59 8.37 10.08
C ASP A 14 9.31 9.22 11.34
N GLY A 15 10.30 9.30 12.23
CA GLY A 15 10.15 9.97 13.52
C GLY A 15 9.84 11.47 13.44
N ASN A 16 10.15 12.14 12.32
CA ASN A 16 9.88 13.57 12.16
C ASN A 16 8.41 13.83 11.76
N GLU A 17 7.81 12.92 11.00
CA GLU A 17 6.45 13.07 10.45
C GLU A 17 5.38 12.36 11.28
N MET A 18 5.77 11.54 12.25
CA MET A 18 4.85 10.72 13.03
C MET A 18 3.75 11.51 13.75
N VAL A 19 4.14 12.62 14.39
CA VAL A 19 3.20 13.50 15.11
C VAL A 19 2.22 14.16 14.15
N GLN A 20 2.71 14.64 13.00
CA GLN A 20 1.86 15.26 11.98
C GLN A 20 0.87 14.26 11.39
N PHE A 21 1.32 13.03 11.12
CA PHE A 21 0.43 11.98 10.65
C PHE A 21 -0.64 11.62 11.69
N ALA A 22 -0.29 11.58 12.97
CA ALA A 22 -1.25 11.36 14.06
C ALA A 22 -2.33 12.46 14.12
N TYR A 23 -1.95 13.74 13.97
CA TYR A 23 -2.93 14.83 13.86
C TYR A 23 -3.83 14.67 12.65
N ARG A 24 -3.27 14.33 11.48
CA ARG A 24 -4.07 14.12 10.26
C ARG A 24 -5.07 12.97 10.40
N LEU A 25 -4.74 11.91 11.13
CA LEU A 25 -5.68 10.81 11.41
C LEU A 25 -6.92 11.29 12.18
N ALA A 26 -6.76 12.22 13.12
CA ALA A 26 -7.84 12.76 13.93
C ALA A 26 -8.60 13.89 13.22
N ASP A 27 -7.86 14.85 12.65
CA ASP A 27 -8.40 16.12 12.19
C ASP A 27 -8.77 16.10 10.70
N GLU A 28 -8.12 15.23 9.91
CA GLU A 28 -8.28 15.17 8.46
C GLU A 28 -8.60 13.76 7.88
N PRO A 29 -9.44 12.93 8.53
CA PRO A 29 -9.63 11.54 8.13
C PRO A 29 -10.18 11.39 6.71
N ALA A 30 -11.07 12.29 6.27
CA ALA A 30 -11.62 12.28 4.92
C ALA A 30 -10.54 12.55 3.85
N LYS A 31 -9.62 13.48 4.12
CA LYS A 31 -8.51 13.79 3.20
C LYS A 31 -7.54 12.62 3.10
N LEU A 32 -7.22 11.97 4.23
CA LEU A 32 -6.37 10.78 4.23
C LEU A 32 -6.98 9.62 3.45
N LYS A 33 -8.30 9.41 3.56
CA LYS A 33 -9.01 8.38 2.78
C LYS A 33 -8.96 8.66 1.29
N GLN A 34 -9.19 9.92 0.89
CA GLN A 34 -9.04 10.32 -0.51
C GLN A 34 -7.61 10.10 -1.01
N GLU A 35 -6.61 10.45 -0.20
CA GLU A 35 -5.20 10.24 -0.55
C GLU A 35 -4.87 8.75 -0.72
N ALA A 36 -5.34 7.89 0.18
CA ALA A 36 -5.19 6.44 0.08
C ALA A 36 -5.86 5.88 -1.18
N ASP A 37 -7.06 6.39 -1.51
CA ASP A 37 -7.77 6.01 -2.72
C ASP A 37 -6.98 6.31 -3.98
N GLU A 38 -6.48 7.54 -4.09
CA GLU A 38 -5.68 7.98 -5.22
C GLU A 38 -4.35 7.23 -5.34
N ARG A 39 -3.69 6.94 -4.21
CA ARG A 39 -2.45 6.14 -4.17
C ARG A 39 -2.68 4.75 -4.77
N VAL A 40 -3.73 4.05 -4.33
CA VAL A 40 -4.07 2.71 -4.85
C VAL A 40 -4.46 2.79 -6.33
N LYS A 41 -5.27 3.78 -6.74
CA LYS A 41 -5.64 3.97 -8.15
C LYS A 41 -4.41 4.11 -9.04
N ARG A 42 -3.50 5.03 -8.69
CA ARG A 42 -2.24 5.24 -9.44
C ARG A 42 -1.35 4.00 -9.45
N ALA A 43 -1.35 3.21 -8.37
CA ALA A 43 -0.58 1.97 -8.32
C ALA A 43 -1.12 0.92 -9.30
N LEU A 44 -2.44 0.72 -9.33
CA LEU A 44 -3.10 -0.20 -10.26
C LEU A 44 -2.99 0.24 -11.73
N GLU A 45 -3.10 1.54 -12.01
CA GLU A 45 -2.88 2.10 -13.35
C GLU A 45 -1.46 1.81 -13.86
N ARG A 46 -0.44 2.00 -13.01
CA ARG A 46 0.95 1.67 -13.36
C ARG A 46 1.14 0.17 -13.56
N ALA A 47 0.53 -0.67 -12.72
CA ALA A 47 0.59 -2.12 -12.91
C ALA A 47 -0.05 -2.56 -14.22
N ALA A 48 -1.19 -1.99 -14.61
CA ALA A 48 -1.80 -2.28 -15.91
C ALA A 48 -0.88 -1.88 -17.10
N GLN A 49 -0.04 -0.85 -16.95
CA GLN A 49 0.96 -0.51 -17.96
C GLN A 49 2.07 -1.57 -18.06
N TRP A 50 2.55 -2.09 -16.93
CA TRP A 50 3.52 -3.20 -16.91
C TRP A 50 2.96 -4.48 -17.50
N GLN A 51 1.66 -4.75 -17.30
CA GLN A 51 0.99 -5.92 -17.84
C GLN A 51 0.98 -5.86 -19.38
N LYS A 52 0.69 -4.68 -19.94
CA LYS A 52 0.75 -4.44 -21.39
C LYS A 52 2.16 -4.59 -21.93
N ALA A 53 3.17 -4.09 -21.22
CA ALA A 53 4.58 -4.22 -21.60
C ALA A 53 5.11 -5.66 -21.52
N ALA A 54 4.45 -6.56 -20.78
CA ALA A 54 4.85 -7.97 -20.69
C ALA A 54 4.83 -8.67 -22.06
N GLY A 55 3.93 -8.28 -22.97
CA GLY A 55 3.91 -8.78 -24.35
C GLY A 55 5.14 -8.40 -25.19
N GLN A 56 5.97 -7.47 -24.71
CA GLN A 56 7.21 -7.02 -25.33
C GLN A 56 8.46 -7.54 -24.59
N GLY A 57 8.30 -8.46 -23.64
CA GLY A 57 9.40 -9.02 -22.84
C GLY A 57 9.89 -8.12 -21.70
N LEU A 58 9.20 -7.02 -21.39
CA LEU A 58 9.57 -6.04 -20.36
C LEU A 58 8.60 -6.05 -19.16
N GLY A 59 7.96 -7.19 -18.91
CA GLY A 59 6.96 -7.37 -17.87
C GLY A 59 7.54 -7.67 -16.49
N LEU A 60 6.69 -7.53 -15.46
CA LEU A 60 6.96 -7.97 -14.10
C LEU A 60 6.19 -9.28 -13.84
N ASP A 61 6.73 -10.14 -12.98
CA ASP A 61 6.03 -11.34 -12.50
C ASP A 61 5.21 -11.04 -11.23
N GLY A 62 5.64 -10.06 -10.42
CA GLY A 62 4.94 -9.75 -9.18
C GLY A 62 5.36 -8.48 -8.43
N PHE A 63 4.67 -8.24 -7.32
CA PHE A 63 4.89 -7.11 -6.42
C PHE A 63 5.18 -7.57 -4.99
N ALA A 64 6.19 -6.96 -4.37
CA ALA A 64 6.39 -6.97 -2.93
C ALA A 64 5.73 -5.73 -2.32
N LEU A 65 4.86 -5.93 -1.33
CA LEU A 65 4.23 -4.87 -0.57
C LEU A 65 4.94 -4.79 0.78
N CYS A 66 5.65 -3.69 1.04
CA CYS A 66 6.55 -3.57 2.20
C CYS A 66 6.27 -2.31 3.05
N ALA A 67 5.03 -1.83 3.11
CA ALA A 67 4.67 -0.81 4.10
C ALA A 67 4.63 -1.44 5.49
N ASP A 68 5.47 -0.97 6.40
CA ASP A 68 5.48 -1.43 7.79
C ASP A 68 4.38 -0.76 8.61
N TYR A 69 3.75 -1.52 9.50
CA TYR A 69 2.64 -1.05 10.32
C TYR A 69 2.95 -1.01 11.82
N CYS A 70 4.11 -1.53 12.22
CA CYS A 70 4.48 -1.73 13.62
C CYS A 70 5.80 -1.05 13.98
N PHE A 71 5.91 -0.70 15.27
CA PHE A 71 7.17 -0.56 15.97
C PHE A 71 7.69 -1.92 16.44
N ASN A 72 8.91 -1.95 16.97
CA ASN A 72 9.46 -3.11 17.67
C ASN A 72 8.67 -3.54 18.93
N THR A 73 7.75 -2.70 19.41
CA THR A 73 6.98 -2.90 20.64
C THR A 73 5.47 -3.06 20.41
N GLY A 74 5.01 -3.05 19.15
CA GLY A 74 3.60 -3.19 18.80
C GLY A 74 3.15 -2.29 17.65
N PRO A 75 1.86 -2.33 17.29
CA PRO A 75 1.34 -1.60 16.13
C PRO A 75 1.34 -0.09 16.35
N PHE A 76 1.58 0.68 15.29
CA PHE A 76 1.44 2.14 15.32
C PHE A 76 -0.04 2.57 15.28
N LEU A 77 -0.86 1.88 14.49
CA LEU A 77 -2.30 2.12 14.41
C LEU A 77 -3.05 1.12 15.30
N SER A 78 -4.08 1.59 15.99
CA SER A 78 -5.03 0.69 16.65
C SER A 78 -5.76 -0.20 15.63
N PRO A 79 -6.31 -1.36 16.03
CA PRO A 79 -7.08 -2.21 15.11
C PRO A 79 -8.23 -1.49 14.39
N ALA A 80 -8.90 -0.55 15.06
CA ALA A 80 -9.95 0.27 14.46
C ALA A 80 -9.38 1.21 13.38
N GLN A 81 -8.30 1.92 13.68
CA GLN A 81 -7.64 2.80 12.70
C GLN A 81 -7.06 2.00 11.53
N PHE A 82 -6.49 0.82 11.77
CA PHE A 82 -6.01 -0.04 10.70
C PHE A 82 -7.14 -0.47 9.76
N SER A 83 -8.28 -0.86 10.34
CA SER A 83 -9.48 -1.25 9.58
C SER A 83 -10.06 -0.09 8.76
N GLU A 84 -9.84 1.15 9.19
CA GLU A 84 -10.32 2.35 8.53
C GLU A 84 -9.37 2.88 7.45
N PHE A 85 -8.07 2.96 7.75
CA PHE A 85 -7.09 3.69 6.93
C PHE A 85 -6.15 2.80 6.12
N VAL A 86 -6.10 1.49 6.38
CA VAL A 86 -5.17 0.57 5.70
C VAL A 86 -5.88 -0.61 5.06
N ALA A 87 -6.60 -1.42 5.85
CA ALA A 87 -7.16 -2.70 5.42
C ALA A 87 -7.95 -2.63 4.09
N PRO A 88 -8.95 -1.73 3.91
CA PRO A 88 -9.72 -1.70 2.66
C PRO A 88 -8.87 -1.38 1.44
N TYR A 89 -7.87 -0.51 1.59
CA TYR A 89 -6.96 -0.10 0.52
C TYR A 89 -5.96 -1.20 0.18
N LEU A 90 -5.43 -1.89 1.19
CA LEU A 90 -4.57 -3.05 1.01
C LEU A 90 -5.31 -4.18 0.28
N THR A 91 -6.54 -4.49 0.69
CA THR A 91 -7.38 -5.49 0.05
C THR A 91 -7.62 -5.15 -1.42
N ARG A 92 -8.01 -3.90 -1.72
CA ARG A 92 -8.24 -3.47 -3.11
C ARG A 92 -6.98 -3.53 -3.96
N LEU A 93 -5.83 -3.14 -3.40
CA LEU A 93 -4.54 -3.18 -4.09
C LEU A 93 -4.12 -4.62 -4.43
N ILE A 94 -4.17 -5.52 -3.44
CA ILE A 94 -3.82 -6.94 -3.63
C ILE A 94 -4.75 -7.57 -4.65
N GLN A 95 -6.06 -7.33 -4.53
CA GLN A 95 -7.05 -7.85 -5.47
C GLN A 95 -6.75 -7.37 -6.91
N GLY A 96 -6.57 -6.06 -7.11
CA GLY A 96 -6.31 -5.50 -8.43
C GLY A 96 -5.01 -6.02 -9.05
N TYR A 97 -3.93 -6.19 -8.27
CA TYR A 97 -2.70 -6.81 -8.77
C TYR A 97 -2.92 -8.27 -9.18
N ARG A 98 -3.66 -9.05 -8.40
CA ARG A 98 -3.97 -10.45 -8.73
C ARG A 98 -4.84 -10.58 -9.97
N GLU A 99 -5.82 -9.70 -10.15
CA GLU A 99 -6.67 -9.64 -11.35
C GLU A 99 -5.86 -9.32 -12.62
N LEU A 100 -4.76 -8.57 -12.49
CA LEU A 100 -3.82 -8.31 -13.58
C LEU A 100 -2.84 -9.48 -13.83
N GLY A 101 -2.90 -10.55 -13.03
CA GLY A 101 -2.08 -11.75 -13.19
C GLY A 101 -0.74 -11.72 -12.42
N TYR A 102 -0.55 -10.76 -11.52
CA TYR A 102 0.68 -10.67 -10.73
C TYR A 102 0.67 -11.57 -9.50
N TYR A 103 1.84 -12.12 -9.17
CA TYR A 103 2.10 -12.62 -7.82
C TYR A 103 2.23 -11.44 -6.85
N VAL A 104 1.70 -11.59 -5.64
CA VAL A 104 1.73 -10.54 -4.62
C VAL A 104 2.18 -11.13 -3.30
N ILE A 105 3.20 -10.54 -2.70
CA ILE A 105 3.72 -10.90 -1.37
C ILE A 105 3.58 -9.65 -0.49
N LYS A 106 2.89 -9.77 0.65
CA LYS A 106 2.82 -8.72 1.66
C LYS A 106 3.76 -9.05 2.81
N HIS A 107 4.61 -8.09 3.13
CA HIS A 107 5.49 -8.08 4.30
C HIS A 107 5.23 -6.82 5.12
N THR A 108 5.32 -6.96 6.44
CA THR A 108 5.38 -5.87 7.42
C THR A 108 6.26 -6.35 8.55
N ASP A 109 7.16 -5.50 9.03
CA ASP A 109 7.92 -5.74 10.26
C ASP A 109 7.02 -5.64 11.49
N GLY A 110 7.39 -6.35 12.56
CA GLY A 110 6.71 -6.39 13.87
C GLY A 110 5.79 -7.58 14.06
#